data_AF-A0A3S1XE75-F1
#
_entry.id   AF-A0A3S1XE75-F1
#
_cell.length_a   1.000
_cell.length_b   1.000
_cell.length_c   1.000
_cell.angle_alpha   90.00
_cell.angle_beta   90.00
_cell.angle_gamma   90.00
#
_symmetry.space_group_name_H-M   'P 1'
#
loop_
_entity.id
_entity.type
_entity.pdbx_description
1 polymer ?
#
loop_
_entity_poly.entity_id
_entity_poly.type
_entity_poly.pdbx_seq_one_letter_code
_entity_poly.pdbx_strand_id
1 'polypeptide(L)' 'MKIGTPKEISTGEARVAMTPESALQLQKIGFSCAVETGAGAAAGFSDEAYAKAGVEIVPTAVSLWETADIIA' A
#
# COMPACT_ATOMS: atom_id res chain seq x y z
N MET A 1 -2.72 -12.91 6.94
CA MET A 1 -2.33 -11.65 7.60
C MET A 1 -2.25 -10.57 6.54
N LYS A 2 -2.73 -9.36 6.84
CA LYS A 2 -2.79 -8.21 5.94
C LYS A 2 -1.68 -7.21 6.25
N ILE A 3 -0.92 -6.82 5.23
CA ILE A 3 0.07 -5.74 5.29
C ILE A 3 -0.56 -4.49 4.67
N GLY A 4 -0.55 -3.38 5.40
CA GLY A 4 -1.06 -2.09 4.95
C GLY A 4 0.05 -1.06 4.80
N THR A 5 0.04 -0.30 3.70
CA THR A 5 0.91 0.88 3.53
C THR A 5 0.08 2.17 3.43
N PRO A 6 0.12 3.04 4.45
CA PRO A 6 -0.55 4.34 4.39
C PRO A 6 0.20 5.32 3.49
N LYS A 7 -0.45 6.43 3.16
CA LYS A 7 0.19 7.55 2.50
C LYS A 7 1.08 8.32 3.48
N GLU A 8 2.28 8.67 3.04
CA GLU A 8 3.18 9.53 3.80
C GLU A 8 2.60 10.95 3.96
N ILE A 9 2.69 11.48 5.18
CA ILE A 9 2.17 12.81 5.54
C ILE A 9 3.28 13.86 5.76
N SER A 10 4.53 13.41 5.81
CA SER A 10 5.66 14.31 6.00
C SER A 10 5.86 15.19 4.77
N THR A 11 6.14 16.48 5.00
CA THR A 11 6.28 17.45 3.90
C THR A 11 7.51 17.12 3.06
N GLY A 12 7.32 16.93 1.76
CA GLY A 12 8.39 16.60 0.81
C GLY A 12 8.77 15.13 0.79
N GLU A 13 8.13 14.28 1.60
CA GLU A 13 8.31 12.84 1.51
C GLU A 13 7.62 12.29 0.26
N ALA A 14 8.39 11.59 -0.57
CA ALA A 14 7.92 11.05 -1.85
C ALA A 14 8.05 9.53 -1.93
N ARG A 15 8.59 8.88 -0.90
CA ARG A 15 8.72 7.43 -0.84
C ARG A 15 7.40 6.78 -0.48
N VAL A 16 7.32 5.48 -0.75
CA VAL A 16 6.25 4.58 -0.30
C VAL A 16 6.90 3.28 0.14
N ALA A 17 6.42 2.70 1.24
CA ALA A 17 7.05 1.53 1.84
C ALA A 17 6.82 0.22 1.06
N MET A 18 5.73 0.15 0.28
CA MET A 18 5.39 -1.00 -0.54
C MET A 18 5.14 -0.58 -1.99
N THR A 19 5.95 -1.09 -2.91
CA THR A 19 5.74 -0.95 -4.37
C THR A 19 4.83 -2.07 -4.89
N PRO A 20 4.20 -1.93 -6.07
CA PRO A 20 3.41 -3.00 -6.68
C PRO A 20 4.20 -4.32 -6.85
N GLU A 21 5.49 -4.23 -7.20
CA GLU A 21 6.35 -5.41 -7.32
C GLU A 21 6.59 -6.10 -5.97
N SER A 22 6.91 -5.32 -4.92
CA SER A 22 7.10 -5.88 -3.57
C SER A 22 5.82 -6.52 -3.03
N ALA A 23 4.65 -5.93 -3.33
CA ALA A 23 3.35 -6.50 -2.95
C ALA A 23 3.13 -7.88 -3.59
N LEU A 24 3.49 -8.07 -4.86
CA LEU A 24 3.42 -9.38 -5.51
C LEU A 24 4.33 -10.42 -4.82
N GLN A 25 5.49 -10.00 -4.33
CA GLN A 25 6.39 -10.89 -3.59
C GLN A 25 5.82 -11.28 -2.22
N LEU A 26 5.21 -10.32 -1.50
CA LEU A 26 4.54 -10.55 -0.22
C LEU A 26 3.31 -11.46 -0.38
N GLN A 27 2.55 -11.28 -1.45
CA GLN A 27 1.41 -12.13 -1.79
C GLN A 27 1.81 -13.58 -2.06
N LYS A 28 2.94 -13.81 -2.74
CA LYS A 28 3.46 -15.16 -3.00
C LYS A 28 3.76 -15.97 -1.75
N ILE A 29 4.09 -15.30 -0.64
CA ILE A 29 4.37 -15.95 0.65
C ILE A 29 3.15 -15.93 1.60
N GLY A 30 1.97 -15.54 1.11
CA GLY A 30 0.68 -15.70 1.81
C GLY A 30 0.13 -14.45 2.50
N PHE A 31 0.70 -13.26 2.27
CA PHE A 31 0.13 -12.02 2.77
C PHE A 31 -0.91 -11.44 1.81
N SER A 32 -1.97 -10.84 2.35
CA SER A 32 -2.77 -9.87 1.59
C SER A 32 -2.17 -8.49 1.74
N CYS A 33 -2.21 -7.66 0.69
CA CYS A 33 -1.64 -6.32 0.71
C CYS A 33 -2.73 -5.29 0.50
N ALA A 34 -2.68 -4.19 1.26
CA ALA A 34 -3.54 -3.03 1.11
C ALA A 34 -2.72 -1.74 1.10
N VAL A 35 -3.21 -0.72 0.39
CA VAL A 35 -2.56 0.58 0.26
C VAL A 35 -3.60 1.68 0.33
N GLU A 36 -3.29 2.77 1.03
CA GLU A 36 -4.14 3.96 1.01
C GLU A 36 -4.12 4.60 -0.38
N THR A 37 -5.28 5.06 -0.86
CA THR A 37 -5.39 5.76 -2.14
C THR A 37 -4.36 6.88 -2.27
N GLY A 38 -3.59 6.86 -3.36
CA GLY A 38 -2.55 7.83 -3.66
C GLY A 38 -1.27 7.72 -2.82
N ALA A 39 -1.09 6.69 -2.00
CA ALA A 39 0.14 6.53 -1.20
C ALA A 39 1.40 6.40 -2.06
N GLY A 40 1.32 5.70 -3.18
CA GLY A 40 2.46 5.54 -4.10
C GLY A 40 2.60 6.64 -5.14
N ALA A 41 1.68 7.61 -5.21
CA ALA A 41 1.63 8.56 -6.33
C ALA A 41 2.91 9.41 -6.44
N ALA A 42 3.43 9.89 -5.31
CA ALA A 42 4.67 10.67 -5.27
C ALA A 42 5.91 9.83 -5.61
N ALA A 43 5.84 8.51 -5.39
CA ALA A 43 6.87 7.54 -5.74
C ALA A 43 6.77 7.04 -7.21
N GLY A 44 5.75 7.49 -7.96
CA GLY A 44 5.53 7.08 -9.36
C GLY A 44 4.68 5.82 -9.53
N PHE A 45 3.98 5.35 -8.49
CA PHE A 45 3.08 4.20 -8.55
C PHE A 45 1.63 4.65 -8.42
N SER A 46 0.82 4.42 -9.45
CA SER A 46 -0.61 4.77 -9.43
C SER A 46 -1.45 3.70 -8.72
N ASP A 47 -2.63 4.09 -8.23
CA ASP A 47 -3.58 3.16 -7.61
C ASP A 47 -3.97 2.03 -8.59
N GLU A 48 -4.04 2.30 -9.89
CA GLU A 48 -4.28 1.27 -10.91
C GLU A 48 -3.14 0.26 -11.01
N ALA A 49 -1.89 0.68 -10.79
CA ALA A 49 -0.74 -0.22 -10.77
C ALA A 49 -0.81 -1.18 -9.57
N TYR A 50 -1.21 -0.68 -8.40
CA TYR A 50 -1.47 -1.49 -7.21
C TYR A 50 -2.65 -2.44 -7.42
N ALA A 51 -3.77 -1.96 -7.96
CA ALA A 51 -4.94 -2.79 -8.24
C ALA A 51 -4.61 -3.91 -9.25
N LYS A 52 -3.83 -3.62 -10.29
CA LYS A 52 -3.33 -4.64 -11.23
C LYS A 52 -2.42 -5.68 -10.58
N ALA A 53 -1.70 -5.29 -9.52
CA ALA A 53 -0.90 -6.19 -8.70
C ALA A 53 -1.73 -6.92 -7.62
N GLY A 54 -3.07 -6.82 -7.63
CA GLY A 54 -3.93 -7.49 -6.66
C GLY A 54 -3.89 -6.88 -5.25
N VAL A 55 -3.39 -5.64 -5.13
CA VAL A 55 -3.37 -4.90 -3.86
C VAL A 55 -4.72 -4.21 -3.68
N GLU A 56 -5.27 -4.32 -2.47
CA GLU A 56 -6.51 -3.64 -2.08
C GLU A 56 -6.26 -2.13 -1.93
N ILE A 57 -7.04 -1.30 -2.62
CA ILE A 57 -6.98 0.16 -2.46
C ILE A 57 -8.00 0.57 -1.41
N VAL A 58 -7.53 1.12 -0.30
CA VAL A 58 -8.37 1.61 0.80
C VAL A 58 -8.46 3.13 0.76
N PRO A 59 -9.65 3.71 1.02
CA PRO A 59 -9.90 5.13 0.78
C PRO A 59 -9.26 6.05 1.82
N THR A 60 -8.91 5.55 3.00
CA THR A 60 -8.38 6.37 4.11
C THR A 60 -7.33 5.61 4.90
N ALA A 61 -6.39 6.35 5.49
CA ALA A 61 -5.48 5.82 6.50
C ALA A 61 -6.23 5.11 7.64
N VAL A 62 -7.34 5.68 8.15
CA VAL A 62 -8.11 5.09 9.26
C VAL A 62 -8.55 3.67 8.95
N SER A 63 -9.19 3.44 7.80
CA SER A 63 -9.60 2.10 7.37
C SER A 63 -8.44 1.13 7.17
N LEU A 64 -7.27 1.65 6.78
CA LEU A 64 -6.06 0.83 6.62
C LEU A 64 -5.54 0.37 7.99
N TRP A 65 -5.42 1.30 8.95
CA TRP A 65 -4.98 1.01 10.32
C TRP A 65 -5.93 0.06 11.07
N GLU A 66 -7.23 0.10 10.78
CA GLU A 66 -8.22 -0.79 11.41
C GLU A 66 -8.20 -2.23 10.87
N THR A 67 -7.73 -2.42 9.63
CA THR A 67 -7.86 -3.71 8.91
C THR A 67 -6.54 -4.42 8.65
N ALA A 68 -5.40 -3.74 8.80
CA ALA A 68 -4.07 -4.32 8.62
C ALA A 68 -3.54 -4.96 9.91
N ASP A 69 -2.93 -6.14 9.79
CA ASP A 69 -2.22 -6.79 10.90
C ASP A 69 -0.79 -6.25 11.06
N ILE A 70 -0.20 -5.75 9.96
CA ILE A 70 1.17 -5.22 9.88
C ILE A 70 1.12 -3.93 9.07
N ILE A 71 1.84 -2.91 9.54
CA ILE A 71 2.02 -1.66 8.81
C ILE A 71 3.45 -1.60 8.27
N ALA A 72 3.55 -1.39 6.96
CA ALA A 72 4.81 -1.17 6.25
C ALA A 72 4.89 0.29 5.81
#